data_AF-A0AAN4ZRR3-F1
#
_entry.id   AF-A0AAN4ZRR3-F1
#
_cell.length_a   1.000
_cell.length_b   1.000
_cell.length_c   1.000
_cell.angle_alpha   90.00
_cell.angle_beta   90.00
_cell.angle_gamma   90.00
#
_symmetry.space_group_name_H-M   'P 1'
#
loop_
_entity.id
_entity.type
_entity.pdbx_description
1 polymer ?
#
loop_
_entity_poly.entity_id
_entity_poly.type
_entity_poly.pdbx_seq_one_letter_code
_entity_poly.pdbx_strand_id
1 'polypeptide(L)'
;IRSLNAFQRISWPEIGIEFSKRAIEVAPANASLYEIAHNIHNALDDHGSPDYRYQVVVVPSHDSLLTWSVASERMDDYERINDFNGFDIHIFRHLFSDESGYRLVNAFNRIGNKHTYFKKEIRYLSFPSPSAILPVLHSNNSLIASIYGEDLFRSVMFIKKEVDGSYKPDLSMGHATHGVSILDTYITSYSVADHGRETTSAWKAYFFL
;
A
#
# COMPACT_ATOMS: atom_id res chain seq x y z
N ILE A 1 12.56 39.47 -28.49
CA ILE A 1 13.09 38.09 -28.37
C ILE A 1 12.21 37.40 -27.34
N ARG A 2 11.38 36.43 -27.79
CA ARG A 2 10.40 35.73 -26.96
C ARG A 2 11.14 34.87 -25.93
N SER A 3 10.65 34.89 -24.69
CA SER A 3 11.23 34.16 -23.57
C SER A 3 11.34 32.67 -23.89
N LEU A 4 12.47 32.07 -23.53
CA LEU A 4 12.58 30.63 -23.36
C LEU A 4 11.47 30.21 -22.39
N ASN A 5 10.53 29.40 -22.87
CA ASN A 5 9.64 28.64 -22.00
C ASN A 5 10.56 27.76 -21.15
N ALA A 6 10.80 28.18 -19.91
CA ALA A 6 11.37 27.31 -18.90
C ALA A 6 10.38 26.14 -18.78
N PHE A 7 10.76 24.97 -19.28
CA PHE A 7 10.07 23.73 -18.95
C PHE A 7 10.12 23.63 -17.43
N GLN A 8 9.01 23.94 -16.78
CA GLN A 8 8.87 23.79 -15.34
C GLN A 8 8.98 22.29 -15.08
N ARG A 9 10.15 21.85 -14.62
CA ARG A 9 10.35 20.46 -14.21
C ARG A 9 9.49 20.25 -12.97
N ILE A 10 8.35 19.61 -13.17
CA ILE A 10 7.49 19.18 -12.08
C ILE A 10 8.30 18.17 -11.26
N SER A 11 8.49 18.48 -9.98
CA SER A 11 9.20 17.63 -9.04
C SER A 11 8.27 16.56 -8.48
N TRP A 12 8.86 15.65 -7.72
CA TRP A 12 8.08 14.88 -6.77
C TRP A 12 7.74 15.75 -5.55
N PRO A 13 6.53 15.62 -4.96
CA PRO A 13 5.49 14.64 -5.27
C PRO A 13 4.52 15.05 -6.39
N GLU A 14 4.64 16.27 -6.93
CA GLU A 14 3.68 16.85 -7.86
C GLU A 14 3.48 15.99 -9.12
N ILE A 15 4.54 15.38 -9.61
CA ILE A 15 4.49 14.45 -10.74
C ILE A 15 3.63 13.21 -10.44
N GLY A 16 3.75 12.69 -9.21
CA GLY A 16 2.95 11.59 -8.71
C GLY A 16 1.46 11.92 -8.73
N ILE A 17 1.12 13.11 -8.24
CA ILE A 17 -0.26 13.57 -8.11
C ILE A 17 -0.89 13.84 -9.48
N GLU A 18 -0.21 14.62 -10.32
CA GLU A 18 -0.75 15.08 -11.60
C GLU A 18 -1.02 13.93 -12.57
N PHE A 19 -0.04 13.05 -12.76
CA PHE A 19 -0.15 11.97 -13.73
C PHE A 19 -1.10 10.87 -13.27
N SER A 20 -1.22 10.64 -11.95
CA SER A 20 -2.23 9.73 -11.41
C SER A 20 -3.65 10.23 -11.66
N LYS A 21 -3.91 11.52 -11.42
CA LYS A 21 -5.23 12.12 -11.67
C LYS A 21 -5.61 12.05 -13.14
N ARG A 22 -4.69 12.44 -14.03
CA ARG A 22 -4.90 12.35 -15.48
C ARG A 22 -5.17 10.92 -15.94
N ALA A 23 -4.40 9.94 -15.43
CA ALA A 23 -4.59 8.54 -15.77
C ALA A 23 -5.98 8.00 -15.39
N ILE A 24 -6.56 8.50 -14.30
CA ILE A 24 -7.92 8.16 -13.87
C ILE A 24 -8.98 8.90 -14.69
N GLU A 25 -8.79 10.19 -14.98
CA GLU A 25 -9.75 11.00 -15.74
C GLU A 25 -9.98 10.46 -17.17
N VAL A 26 -8.96 9.85 -17.77
CA VAL A 26 -9.05 9.25 -19.11
C VAL A 26 -9.42 7.76 -19.08
N ALA A 27 -9.50 7.14 -17.89
CA ALA A 27 -9.88 5.75 -17.77
C ALA A 27 -11.38 5.57 -18.10
N PRO A 28 -11.78 4.41 -18.68
CA PRO A 28 -13.19 4.09 -18.85
C PRO A 28 -13.95 4.16 -17.51
N ALA A 29 -15.20 4.61 -17.53
CA ALA A 29 -16.02 4.74 -16.33
C ALA A 29 -16.25 3.42 -15.57
N ASN A 30 -16.04 2.28 -16.24
CA ASN A 30 -16.14 0.93 -15.70
C ASN A 30 -14.78 0.23 -15.56
N ALA A 31 -13.67 0.98 -15.56
CA ALA A 31 -12.34 0.42 -15.38
C ALA A 31 -12.23 -0.29 -14.02
N SER A 32 -11.64 -1.48 -14.05
CA SER A 32 -11.29 -2.25 -12.86
C SER A 32 -10.17 -1.57 -12.06
N LEU A 33 -10.05 -1.89 -10.76
CA LEU A 33 -8.93 -1.42 -9.92
C LEU A 33 -7.57 -1.79 -10.52
N TYR A 34 -7.48 -2.94 -11.20
CA TYR A 34 -6.28 -3.37 -11.92
C TYR A 34 -5.93 -2.38 -13.04
N GLU A 35 -6.88 -2.08 -13.92
CA GLU A 35 -6.67 -1.18 -15.05
C GLU A 35 -6.31 0.23 -14.56
N ILE A 36 -6.96 0.71 -13.51
CA ILE A 36 -6.65 2.01 -12.92
C ILE A 36 -5.22 2.04 -12.37
N ALA A 37 -4.85 1.07 -11.53
CA ALA A 37 -3.51 1.00 -10.96
C ALA A 37 -2.44 0.90 -12.06
N HIS A 38 -2.70 0.10 -13.10
CA HIS A 38 -1.80 -0.08 -14.23
C HIS A 38 -1.64 1.20 -15.07
N ASN A 39 -2.74 1.91 -15.35
CA ASN A 39 -2.70 3.17 -16.09
C ASN A 39 -1.90 4.24 -15.34
N ILE A 40 -2.09 4.33 -14.01
CA ILE A 40 -1.32 5.26 -13.17
C ILE A 40 0.16 4.90 -13.23
N HIS A 41 0.51 3.64 -13.03
CA HIS A 41 1.90 3.18 -13.08
C HIS A 41 2.56 3.52 -14.42
N ASN A 42 1.90 3.23 -15.54
CA ASN A 42 2.45 3.54 -16.87
C ASN A 42 2.63 5.05 -17.06
N ALA A 43 1.69 5.87 -16.59
CA ALA A 43 1.84 7.33 -16.66
C ALA A 43 3.02 7.84 -15.81
N LEU A 44 3.29 7.20 -14.67
CA LEU A 44 4.46 7.52 -13.83
C LEU A 44 5.78 7.05 -14.46
N ASP A 45 5.79 5.92 -15.17
CA ASP A 45 6.98 5.46 -15.90
C ASP A 45 7.28 6.35 -17.11
N ASP A 46 6.24 6.82 -17.82
CA ASP A 46 6.40 7.66 -19.02
C ASP A 46 6.84 9.09 -18.69
N HIS A 47 6.39 9.63 -17.55
CA HIS A 47 6.57 11.04 -17.22
C HIS A 47 7.48 11.27 -16.01
N GLY A 48 7.64 10.27 -15.14
CA GLY A 48 8.47 10.33 -13.94
C GLY A 48 9.96 10.45 -14.24
N SER A 49 10.74 10.66 -13.18
CA SER A 49 12.20 10.58 -13.29
C SER A 49 12.64 9.16 -13.68
N PRO A 50 13.56 9.00 -14.66
CA PRO A 50 14.07 7.69 -15.08
C PRO A 50 14.92 7.00 -14.01
N ASP A 51 15.43 7.78 -13.05
CA ASP A 51 16.22 7.30 -11.91
C ASP A 51 15.37 6.60 -10.86
N TYR A 52 14.03 6.67 -10.98
CA TYR A 52 13.10 6.07 -10.03
C TYR A 52 12.26 5.00 -10.69
N ARG A 53 11.74 4.09 -9.87
CA ARG A 53 10.62 3.20 -10.21
C ARG A 53 9.48 3.49 -9.27
N TYR A 54 8.26 3.29 -9.76
CA TYR A 54 7.04 3.62 -9.05
C TYR A 54 6.25 2.34 -8.75
N GLN A 55 5.63 2.29 -7.58
CA GLN A 55 4.65 1.27 -7.25
C GLN A 55 3.36 1.95 -6.80
N VAL A 56 2.23 1.42 -7.26
CA VAL A 56 0.93 2.04 -7.07
C VAL A 56 -0.01 1.05 -6.41
N VAL A 57 -0.76 1.50 -5.41
CA VAL A 57 -1.93 0.80 -4.86
C VAL A 57 -3.15 1.67 -5.02
N VAL A 58 -4.23 1.07 -5.54
CA VAL A 58 -5.53 1.72 -5.69
C VAL A 58 -6.55 0.96 -4.87
N VAL A 59 -7.31 1.68 -4.04
CA VAL A 59 -8.38 1.12 -3.21
C VAL A 59 -9.64 1.98 -3.31
N PRO A 60 -10.85 1.42 -3.10
CA PRO A 60 -12.08 2.21 -3.03
C PRO A 60 -12.09 3.14 -1.81
N SER A 61 -12.45 4.42 -1.97
CA SER A 61 -12.43 5.43 -0.89
C SER A 61 -13.68 5.41 0.00
N HIS A 62 -14.81 4.91 -0.50
CA HIS A 62 -16.11 5.01 0.18
C HIS A 62 -16.45 3.82 1.08
N ASP A 63 -15.51 2.90 1.32
CA ASP A 63 -15.73 1.77 2.22
C ASP A 63 -15.38 2.15 3.66
N SER A 64 -16.38 2.58 4.43
CA SER A 64 -16.20 3.04 5.82
C SER A 64 -15.70 1.95 6.77
N LEU A 65 -15.74 0.68 6.36
CA LEU A 65 -15.22 -0.45 7.12
C LEU A 65 -13.76 -0.76 6.76
N LEU A 66 -13.27 -0.22 5.65
CA LEU A 66 -11.89 -0.30 5.20
C LEU A 66 -11.10 0.82 5.85
N THR A 67 -10.04 0.43 6.54
CA THR A 67 -9.08 1.35 7.15
C THR A 67 -7.69 0.94 6.72
N TRP A 68 -6.75 1.88 6.64
CA TRP A 68 -5.39 1.57 6.17
C TRP A 68 -4.29 2.32 6.92
N SER A 69 -3.06 1.82 6.80
CA SER A 69 -1.84 2.45 7.33
C SER A 69 -0.64 2.17 6.44
N VAL A 70 0.33 3.09 6.43
CA VAL A 70 1.57 3.00 5.65
C VAL A 70 2.76 2.81 6.57
N ALA A 71 3.59 1.80 6.30
CA ALA A 71 4.85 1.55 7.01
C ALA A 71 6.02 1.80 6.06
N SER A 72 6.82 2.84 6.32
CA SER A 72 8.03 3.15 5.55
C SER A 72 8.99 3.99 6.39
N GLU A 73 10.29 3.73 6.26
CA GLU A 73 11.34 4.60 6.83
C GLU A 73 11.54 5.89 5.99
N ARG A 74 11.09 5.90 4.73
CA ARG A 74 11.21 7.03 3.79
C ARG A 74 9.86 7.57 3.35
N MET A 75 9.20 8.26 4.27
CA MET A 75 7.91 8.92 3.98
C MET A 75 8.00 9.97 2.88
N ASP A 76 9.17 10.57 2.63
CA ASP A 76 9.38 11.54 1.55
C ASP A 76 9.25 10.93 0.13
N ASP A 77 9.33 9.62 0.02
CA ASP A 77 9.17 8.87 -1.23
C ASP A 77 7.78 8.20 -1.34
N TYR A 78 6.85 8.60 -0.49
CA TYR A 78 5.48 8.15 -0.47
C TYR A 78 4.54 9.33 -0.68
N GLU A 79 3.56 9.16 -1.56
CA GLU A 79 2.50 10.14 -1.82
C GLU A 79 1.13 9.48 -1.78
N ARG A 80 0.11 10.24 -1.37
CA ARG A 80 -1.25 9.75 -1.27
C ARG A 80 -2.25 10.75 -1.83
N ILE A 81 -3.08 10.25 -2.72
CA ILE A 81 -4.23 10.99 -3.24
C ILE A 81 -5.49 10.40 -2.60
N ASN A 82 -6.22 11.21 -1.84
CA ASN A 82 -7.45 10.78 -1.18
C ASN A 82 -8.66 11.07 -2.05
N ASP A 83 -9.61 10.13 -2.04
CA ASP A 83 -10.98 10.29 -2.55
C ASP A 83 -11.06 10.93 -3.95
N PHE A 84 -10.18 10.51 -4.86
CA PHE A 84 -10.19 10.98 -6.24
C PHE A 84 -11.00 10.02 -7.11
N ASN A 85 -12.15 10.47 -7.61
CA ASN A 85 -13.11 9.65 -8.36
C ASN A 85 -13.52 8.36 -7.63
N GLY A 86 -13.65 8.40 -6.30
CA GLY A 86 -14.03 7.24 -5.50
C GLY A 86 -12.87 6.29 -5.16
N PHE A 87 -11.63 6.74 -5.35
CA PHE A 87 -10.43 5.94 -5.05
C PHE A 87 -9.46 6.68 -4.12
N ASP A 88 -8.88 5.93 -3.20
CA ASP A 88 -7.63 6.29 -2.52
C ASP A 88 -6.47 5.65 -3.28
N ILE A 89 -5.41 6.44 -3.51
CA ILE A 89 -4.25 6.04 -4.30
C ILE A 89 -3.00 6.22 -3.45
N HIS A 90 -2.22 5.16 -3.32
CA HIS A 90 -0.94 5.15 -2.64
C HIS A 90 0.18 4.96 -3.67
N ILE A 91 1.14 5.86 -3.67
CA ILE A 91 2.25 5.85 -4.63
C ILE A 91 3.54 5.81 -3.85
N PHE A 92 4.37 4.82 -4.14
CA PHE A 92 5.75 4.75 -3.66
C PHE A 92 6.69 4.95 -4.83
N ARG A 93 7.82 5.61 -4.58
CA ARG A 93 8.95 5.59 -5.51
C ARG A 93 10.20 5.08 -4.81
N HIS A 94 11.07 4.42 -5.55
CA HIS A 94 12.41 4.07 -5.06
C HIS A 94 13.45 4.33 -6.13
N LEU A 95 14.67 4.63 -5.69
CA LEU A 95 15.78 4.84 -6.61
C LEU A 95 16.10 3.53 -7.33
N PHE A 96 16.15 3.59 -8.66
CA PHE A 96 16.55 2.48 -9.50
C PHE A 96 18.07 2.30 -9.41
N SER A 97 18.49 1.11 -8.98
CA SER A 97 19.89 0.71 -8.93
C SER A 97 20.02 -0.73 -9.42
N ASP A 98 21.19 -1.13 -9.91
CA ASP A 98 21.45 -2.53 -10.30
C ASP A 98 21.27 -3.50 -9.11
N GLU A 99 21.44 -3.01 -7.88
CA GLU A 99 21.17 -3.76 -6.65
C GLU A 99 19.67 -3.95 -6.36
N SER A 100 18.79 -3.14 -6.96
CA SER A 100 17.35 -3.18 -6.68
C SER A 100 16.75 -4.56 -7.01
N GLY A 101 17.24 -5.23 -8.05
CA GLY A 101 16.81 -6.60 -8.39
C GLY A 101 17.21 -7.63 -7.33
N TYR A 102 18.43 -7.54 -6.78
CA TYR A 102 18.88 -8.43 -5.71
C TYR A 102 18.13 -8.16 -4.39
N ARG A 103 17.90 -6.88 -4.09
CA ARG A 103 17.08 -6.46 -2.94
C ARG A 103 15.66 -7.00 -3.06
N LEU A 104 15.05 -6.97 -4.26
CA LEU A 104 13.72 -7.53 -4.54
C LEU A 104 13.63 -9.01 -4.19
N VAL A 105 14.58 -9.81 -4.70
CA VAL A 105 14.57 -11.27 -4.48
C VAL A 105 14.77 -11.60 -3.01
N ASN A 106 15.70 -10.93 -2.33
CA ASN A 106 15.91 -11.10 -0.89
C ASN A 106 14.67 -10.69 -0.09
N ALA A 107 14.01 -9.62 -0.51
CA ALA A 107 12.78 -9.14 0.05
C ALA A 107 11.67 -10.21 -0.03
N PHE A 108 11.37 -10.70 -1.23
CA PHE A 108 10.39 -11.78 -1.44
C PHE A 108 10.68 -13.01 -0.58
N ASN A 109 11.94 -13.45 -0.53
CA ASN A 109 12.35 -14.59 0.29
C ASN A 109 12.14 -14.33 1.79
N ARG A 110 12.43 -13.11 2.28
CA ARG A 110 12.22 -12.74 3.69
C ARG A 110 10.74 -12.75 4.07
N ILE A 111 9.86 -12.21 3.23
CA ILE A 111 8.41 -12.24 3.49
C ILE A 111 7.88 -13.66 3.37
N GLY A 112 8.22 -14.39 2.30
CA GLY A 112 7.77 -15.76 2.07
C GLY A 112 8.14 -16.70 3.22
N ASN A 113 9.40 -16.65 3.67
CA ASN A 113 9.89 -17.47 4.78
C ASN A 113 9.28 -17.09 6.14
N LYS A 114 8.84 -15.84 6.30
CA LYS A 114 8.26 -15.32 7.55
C LYS A 114 6.74 -15.20 7.53
N HIS A 115 6.08 -15.55 6.43
CA HIS A 115 4.63 -15.35 6.23
C HIS A 115 3.78 -15.99 7.33
N THR A 116 4.07 -17.25 7.70
CA THR A 116 3.37 -17.95 8.79
C THR A 116 3.58 -17.27 10.14
N TYR A 117 4.79 -16.77 10.40
CA TYR A 117 5.11 -16.08 11.64
C TYR A 117 4.42 -14.71 11.71
N PHE A 118 4.42 -13.96 10.60
CA PHE A 118 3.75 -12.67 10.50
C PHE A 118 2.24 -12.81 10.74
N LYS A 119 1.61 -13.85 10.17
CA LYS A 119 0.21 -14.20 10.48
C LYS A 119 0.00 -14.49 11.96
N LYS A 120 0.92 -15.22 12.58
CA LYS A 120 0.85 -15.55 14.01
C LYS A 120 0.94 -14.30 14.89
N GLU A 121 1.89 -13.41 14.65
CA GLU A 121 2.07 -12.18 15.43
C GLU A 121 0.87 -11.25 15.28
N ILE A 122 0.42 -10.97 14.05
CA ILE A 122 -0.75 -10.09 13.84
C ILE A 122 -2.01 -10.70 14.46
N ARG A 123 -2.19 -12.02 14.43
CA ARG A 123 -3.34 -12.68 15.08
C ARG A 123 -3.49 -12.33 16.56
N TYR A 124 -2.39 -12.15 17.29
CA TYR A 124 -2.44 -11.80 18.72
C TYR A 124 -2.58 -10.31 18.98
N LEU A 125 -2.43 -9.50 17.93
CA LEU A 125 -2.55 -8.07 18.00
C LEU A 125 -3.97 -7.72 17.54
N SER A 126 -4.91 -7.67 18.49
CA SER A 126 -6.23 -7.10 18.24
C SER A 126 -6.07 -5.60 17.99
N PHE A 127 -5.70 -5.22 16.77
CA PHE A 127 -5.44 -3.83 16.46
C PHE A 127 -6.78 -3.10 16.32
N PRO A 128 -7.05 -2.10 17.17
CA PRO A 128 -8.29 -1.33 17.06
C PRO A 128 -8.29 -0.44 15.82
N SER A 129 -7.10 -0.08 15.31
CA SER A 129 -6.87 0.76 14.14
C SER A 129 -5.58 0.40 13.40
N PRO A 130 -5.46 0.75 12.11
CA PRO A 130 -4.23 0.59 11.36
C PRO A 130 -3.02 1.36 11.91
N SER A 131 -3.24 2.53 12.50
CA SER A 131 -2.20 3.35 13.14
C SER A 131 -1.55 2.66 14.34
N ALA A 132 -2.25 1.73 14.99
CA ALA A 132 -1.70 0.92 16.08
C ALA A 132 -0.77 -0.20 15.56
N ILE A 133 -0.83 -0.53 14.26
CA ILE A 133 0.01 -1.56 13.66
C ILE A 133 1.44 -1.08 13.51
N LEU A 134 1.65 0.16 13.04
CA LEU A 134 2.98 0.66 12.69
C LEU A 134 3.99 0.57 13.83
N PRO A 135 3.69 1.01 15.07
CA PRO A 135 4.65 0.89 16.17
C PRO A 135 5.04 -0.55 16.45
N VAL A 136 4.13 -1.51 16.23
CA VAL A 136 4.42 -2.94 16.42
C VAL A 136 5.29 -3.47 15.30
N LEU A 137 5.00 -3.09 14.05
CA LEU A 137 5.83 -3.47 12.90
C LEU A 137 7.25 -2.92 13.01
N HIS A 138 7.42 -1.71 13.54
CA HIS A 138 8.73 -1.06 13.69
C HIS A 138 9.39 -1.34 15.05
N SER A 139 8.75 -2.13 15.94
CA SER A 139 9.33 -2.43 17.24
C SER A 139 10.56 -3.34 17.08
N ASN A 140 11.73 -2.86 17.52
CA ASN A 140 13.03 -3.57 17.41
C ASN A 140 13.05 -4.99 18.01
N ASN A 141 12.05 -5.36 18.81
CA ASN A 141 11.91 -6.68 19.40
C ASN A 141 11.07 -7.66 18.54
N SER A 142 10.54 -7.22 17.40
CA SER A 142 9.78 -8.07 16.50
C SER A 142 10.64 -8.56 15.33
N LEU A 143 10.51 -9.84 14.97
CA LEU A 143 11.03 -10.38 13.70
C LEU A 143 10.41 -9.67 12.48
N ILE A 144 9.33 -8.91 12.68
CA ILE A 144 8.67 -8.06 11.69
C ILE A 144 9.44 -6.75 11.47
N ALA A 145 10.02 -6.14 12.50
CA ALA A 145 10.85 -4.93 12.34
C ALA A 145 12.09 -5.18 11.50
N SER A 146 12.65 -6.40 11.55
CA SER A 146 13.73 -6.79 10.64
C SER A 146 13.33 -6.90 9.16
N ILE A 147 12.03 -6.83 8.84
CA ILE A 147 11.54 -6.68 7.46
C ILE A 147 11.65 -5.20 7.07
N TYR A 148 11.27 -4.27 7.94
CA TYR A 148 11.31 -2.84 7.63
C TYR A 148 12.69 -2.17 7.87
N GLY A 149 13.60 -2.86 8.56
CA GLY A 149 14.97 -2.36 8.77
C GLY A 149 15.79 -2.31 7.48
N GLU A 150 16.70 -1.32 7.41
CA GLU A 150 17.56 -1.03 6.25
C GLU A 150 16.82 -0.50 5.00
N ASP A 151 15.62 0.07 5.16
CA ASP A 151 14.76 0.55 4.05
C ASP A 151 14.59 -0.52 2.95
N LEU A 152 14.59 -1.80 3.34
CA LEU A 152 14.41 -2.91 2.41
C LEU A 152 12.98 -2.99 1.90
N PHE A 153 12.02 -2.49 2.69
CA PHE A 153 10.62 -2.56 2.36
C PHE A 153 9.81 -1.36 2.82
N ARG A 154 8.74 -1.14 2.09
CA ARG A 154 7.64 -0.22 2.38
C ARG A 154 6.35 -1.00 2.26
N SER A 155 5.31 -0.62 3.00
CA SER A 155 4.04 -1.32 2.87
C SER A 155 2.84 -0.44 3.08
N VAL A 156 1.72 -0.85 2.49
CA VAL A 156 0.38 -0.38 2.85
C VAL A 156 -0.39 -1.56 3.38
N MET A 157 -0.93 -1.39 4.58
CA MET A 157 -1.76 -2.38 5.25
C MET A 157 -3.19 -1.89 5.29
N PHE A 158 -4.10 -2.78 4.94
CA PHE A 158 -5.53 -2.58 4.93
C PHE A 158 -6.18 -3.52 5.94
N ILE A 159 -7.08 -2.99 6.76
CA ILE A 159 -7.95 -3.75 7.65
C ILE A 159 -9.39 -3.45 7.23
N LYS A 160 -10.16 -4.49 6.95
CA LYS A 160 -11.61 -4.40 6.77
C LYS A 160 -12.31 -5.10 7.92
N LYS A 161 -13.06 -4.35 8.72
CA LYS A 161 -13.84 -4.92 9.84
C LYS A 161 -15.16 -5.49 9.34
N GLU A 162 -15.55 -6.63 9.89
CA GLU A 162 -16.87 -7.22 9.71
C GLU A 162 -17.69 -7.01 10.98
N VAL A 163 -18.93 -6.60 10.78
CA VAL A 163 -19.97 -6.58 11.79
C VAL A 163 -20.98 -7.64 11.32
N ASP A 164 -21.08 -8.75 12.06
CA ASP A 164 -21.89 -9.95 11.82
C ASP A 164 -21.32 -11.00 10.82
N GLY A 165 -20.88 -12.13 11.39
CA GLY A 165 -20.03 -13.16 10.79
C GLY A 165 -20.67 -14.09 9.74
N SER A 166 -21.48 -13.58 8.82
CA SER A 166 -22.09 -14.39 7.75
C SER A 166 -21.51 -14.17 6.34
N TYR A 167 -20.47 -13.36 6.16
CA TYR A 167 -19.93 -13.04 4.84
C TYR A 167 -18.43 -13.30 4.77
N LYS A 168 -17.97 -14.08 3.80
CA LYS A 168 -16.55 -14.14 3.42
C LYS A 168 -16.32 -13.05 2.36
N PRO A 169 -15.55 -12.00 2.65
CA PRO A 169 -15.37 -10.91 1.72
C PRO A 169 -14.53 -11.37 0.54
N ASP A 170 -15.18 -11.60 -0.60
CA ASP A 170 -14.55 -11.37 -1.89
C ASP A 170 -14.63 -9.86 -2.21
N LEU A 171 -14.02 -9.06 -1.32
CA LEU A 171 -13.99 -7.61 -1.45
C LEU A 171 -12.55 -7.25 -1.78
N SER A 172 -12.36 -6.69 -2.98
CA SER A 172 -11.07 -6.15 -3.41
C SER A 172 -10.65 -5.04 -2.46
N MET A 173 -9.91 -5.38 -1.40
CA MET A 173 -9.30 -4.43 -0.47
C MET A 173 -8.25 -3.53 -1.14
N GLY A 174 -7.99 -3.76 -2.42
CA GLY A 174 -7.12 -2.96 -3.27
C GLY A 174 -6.56 -3.75 -4.45
N HIS A 175 -5.91 -3.03 -5.35
CA HIS A 175 -5.02 -3.61 -6.35
C HIS A 175 -3.69 -2.87 -6.34
N ALA A 176 -2.58 -3.61 -6.45
CA ALA A 176 -1.25 -3.03 -6.52
C ALA A 176 -0.52 -3.48 -7.80
N THR A 177 0.25 -2.58 -8.42
CA THR A 177 1.07 -2.90 -9.59
C THR A 177 2.30 -3.74 -9.23
N HIS A 178 3.03 -4.25 -10.24
CA HIS A 178 4.14 -5.21 -10.14
C HIS A 178 5.10 -5.10 -8.93
N GLY A 179 5.68 -6.24 -8.53
CA GLY A 179 6.77 -6.31 -7.55
C GLY A 179 6.33 -6.49 -6.10
N VAL A 180 5.10 -6.94 -5.87
CA VAL A 180 4.47 -6.92 -4.54
C VAL A 180 4.37 -8.31 -3.92
N SER A 181 4.88 -8.47 -2.71
CA SER A 181 4.45 -9.56 -1.84
C SER A 181 3.10 -9.20 -1.22
N ILE A 182 2.13 -10.11 -1.33
CA ILE A 182 0.80 -9.92 -0.75
C ILE A 182 0.66 -10.85 0.45
N LEU A 183 0.24 -10.29 1.58
CA LEU A 183 -0.14 -11.05 2.76
C LEU A 183 -1.63 -10.83 3.03
N ASP A 184 -2.39 -11.92 2.96
CA ASP A 184 -3.83 -11.92 3.28
C ASP A 184 -4.11 -12.84 4.48
N THR A 185 -4.85 -12.34 5.46
CA THR A 185 -5.26 -13.11 6.65
C THR A 185 -6.60 -12.67 7.22
N TYR A 186 -7.22 -13.56 8.00
CA TYR A 186 -8.49 -13.32 8.70
C TYR A 186 -8.25 -13.47 10.20
N ILE A 187 -8.75 -12.51 10.97
CA ILE A 187 -8.57 -12.49 12.42
C ILE A 187 -9.95 -12.33 13.05
N THR A 188 -10.30 -13.27 13.91
CA THR A 188 -11.47 -13.18 14.77
C THR A 188 -10.99 -12.74 16.15
N SER A 189 -11.56 -11.66 16.65
CA SER A 189 -11.26 -11.12 17.98
C SER A 189 -12.54 -10.86 18.76
N TYR A 190 -12.43 -10.88 20.09
CA TYR A 190 -13.52 -10.54 20.98
C TYR A 190 -13.16 -9.23 21.66
N SER A 191 -13.92 -8.18 21.36
CA SER A 191 -13.65 -6.85 21.88
C SER A 191 -14.42 -6.63 23.18
N VAL A 192 -13.71 -6.27 24.25
CA VAL A 192 -14.34 -5.86 25.52
C VAL A 192 -15.10 -4.55 25.34
N ALA A 193 -14.61 -3.64 24.49
CA ALA A 193 -15.30 -2.40 24.14
C ALA A 193 -16.63 -2.66 23.42
N ASP A 194 -16.72 -3.76 22.67
CA ASP A 194 -17.93 -4.21 21.99
C ASP A 194 -18.71 -5.26 22.80
N HIS A 195 -18.56 -5.26 24.13
CA HIS A 195 -19.30 -6.11 25.07
C HIS A 195 -19.16 -7.61 24.79
N GLY A 196 -17.99 -8.05 24.34
CA GLY A 196 -17.71 -9.44 24.02
C GLY A 196 -18.29 -9.90 22.68
N ARG A 197 -18.79 -8.98 21.83
CA ARG A 197 -19.18 -9.33 20.46
C ARG A 197 -17.97 -9.80 19.67
N GLU A 198 -18.18 -10.88 18.94
CA GLU A 198 -17.24 -11.39 17.97
C GLU A 198 -17.08 -10.38 16.84
N THR A 199 -15.86 -9.94 16.60
CA THR A 199 -15.49 -9.07 15.48
C THR A 199 -14.50 -9.82 14.61
N THR A 200 -14.90 -10.09 13.37
CA THR A 200 -14.01 -10.64 12.35
C THR A 200 -13.39 -9.47 11.57
N SER A 201 -12.13 -9.59 11.18
CA SER A 201 -11.45 -8.60 10.36
C SER A 201 -10.59 -9.28 9.31
N ALA A 202 -10.73 -8.84 8.07
CA ALA A 202 -9.85 -9.20 6.97
C ALA A 202 -8.67 -8.22 6.93
N TRP A 203 -7.48 -8.77 6.71
CA TRP A 203 -6.23 -8.04 6.67
C TRP A 203 -5.53 -8.31 5.35
N LYS A 204 -5.07 -7.24 4.71
CA LYS A 204 -4.30 -7.30 3.47
C LYS A 204 -3.13 -6.34 3.53
N ALA A 205 -1.92 -6.82 3.33
CA ALA A 205 -0.72 -5.99 3.28
C ALA A 205 -0.02 -6.15 1.93
N TYR A 206 0.31 -5.02 1.32
CA TYR A 206 1.10 -4.92 0.10
C TYR A 206 2.50 -4.44 0.48
N PHE A 207 3.52 -5.21 0.14
CA PHE A 207 4.92 -4.88 0.40
C PHE A 207 5.65 -4.51 -0.88
N PHE A 208 6.43 -3.45 -0.80
CA PHE A 208 7.16 -2.79 -1.88
C PHE A 208 8.64 -2.68 -1.51
N LEU A 209 9.52 -2.57 -2.51
CA LEU A 209 10.89 -2.07 -2.33
C LEU A 209 10.92 -0.55 -2.28
#